data_AF-A0A2I1HVM7-F1
#
_entry.id   AF-A0A2I1HVM7-F1
#
_cell.length_a   1.000
_cell.length_b   1.000
_cell.length_c   1.000
_cell.angle_alpha   90.00
_cell.angle_beta   90.00
_cell.angle_gamma   90.00
#
_symmetry.space_group_name_H-M   'P 1'
#
loop_
_entity.id
_entity.type
_entity.pdbx_description
1 polymer ?
#
loop_
_entity_poly.entity_id
_entity_poly.type
_entity_poly.pdbx_seq_one_letter_code
_entity_poly.pdbx_strand_id
1 'polypeptide(L)'
;ALAHSIILAKNELKIHKKLLESPTSIEEYRSIFPSCLVQFYDGLLKTLYETKKKIIDRQRKYRKKPLKPLNYEKITKQTTFFISIILNIAFKGWKIWLPRTMASLCRKPKLLSSLQGILEVVNITSHSQRHERNLEKIRALLVDPTDRICHEKNIWNLGIIDNVDFKETTFGYGNIFDAVRGNSHATLRMLFQYQLPNELPEIIEIQDENKQKLFGQNNFSQQTFNIFNSVFEQLLT
;
A
#
# COMPACT_ATOMS: atom_id res chain seq x y z
N ALA A 1 -8.50 22.57 -32.48
CA ALA A 1 -8.95 23.72 -31.69
C ALA A 1 -8.29 23.78 -30.30
N LEU A 2 -8.62 22.87 -29.36
CA LEU A 2 -8.09 22.90 -27.98
C LEU A 2 -6.55 22.92 -27.88
N ALA A 3 -5.85 22.04 -28.59
CA ALA A 3 -4.38 21.98 -28.56
C ALA A 3 -3.73 23.31 -29.02
N HIS A 4 -4.29 23.95 -30.04
CA HIS A 4 -3.83 25.25 -30.53
C HIS A 4 -4.03 26.35 -29.48
N SER A 5 -5.19 26.35 -28.80
CA SER A 5 -5.48 27.28 -27.70
C SER A 5 -4.50 27.13 -26.52
N ILE A 6 -4.06 25.91 -26.20
CA ILE A 6 -3.06 25.65 -25.15
C ILE A 6 -1.69 26.24 -25.53
N ILE A 7 -1.30 26.10 -26.80
CA ILE A 7 -0.04 26.65 -27.31
C ILE A 7 -0.07 28.17 -27.26
N LEU A 8 -1.19 28.80 -27.66
CA LEU A 8 -1.36 30.25 -27.59
C LEU A 8 -1.31 30.76 -26.14
N ALA A 9 -1.94 30.05 -25.20
CA ALA A 9 -1.93 30.40 -23.77
C ALA A 9 -0.54 30.26 -23.13
N LYS A 10 0.44 29.60 -23.78
CA LYS A 10 1.77 29.34 -23.22
C LYS A 10 2.48 30.62 -22.75
N ASN A 11 2.38 31.70 -23.52
CA ASN A 11 3.07 32.95 -23.20
C ASN A 11 2.49 33.59 -21.92
N GLU A 12 1.17 33.60 -21.78
CA GLU A 12 0.48 34.07 -20.58
C GLU A 12 0.80 33.19 -19.38
N LEU A 13 0.75 31.86 -19.56
CA LEU A 13 1.11 30.90 -18.51
C LEU A 13 2.56 31.03 -18.05
N LYS A 14 3.47 31.46 -18.93
CA LYS A 14 4.89 31.66 -18.60
C LYS A 14 5.07 32.81 -17.60
N ILE A 15 4.25 33.86 -17.69
CA ILE A 15 4.25 34.98 -16.74
C ILE A 15 3.92 34.48 -15.33
N HIS A 16 2.95 33.57 -15.22
CA HIS A 16 2.47 33.00 -13.96
C HIS A 16 3.11 31.65 -13.61
N LYS A 17 4.23 31.27 -14.24
CA LYS A 17 4.84 29.95 -14.09
C LYS A 17 5.12 29.59 -12.64
N LYS A 18 5.63 30.54 -11.83
CA LYS A 18 5.93 30.30 -10.40
C LYS A 18 4.70 29.82 -9.63
N LEU A 19 3.53 30.38 -9.92
CA LEU A 19 2.28 30.01 -9.26
C LEU A 19 1.77 28.63 -9.70
N LEU A 20 2.09 28.19 -10.92
CA LEU A 20 1.80 26.80 -11.35
C LEU A 20 2.74 25.78 -10.71
N GLU A 21 3.95 26.19 -10.31
CA GLU A 21 4.95 25.30 -9.71
C GLU A 21 4.84 25.22 -8.18
N SER A 22 4.40 26.30 -7.53
CA SER A 22 4.25 26.42 -6.08
C SER A 22 3.08 27.36 -5.70
N PRO A 23 1.82 26.94 -5.91
CA PRO A 23 0.66 27.70 -5.48
C PRO A 23 0.49 27.68 -3.96
N THR A 24 -0.14 28.71 -3.40
CA THR A 24 -0.52 28.79 -1.98
C THR A 24 -1.87 28.15 -1.69
N SER A 25 -2.77 28.09 -2.68
CA SER A 25 -4.09 27.46 -2.59
C SER A 25 -4.53 26.80 -3.90
N ILE A 26 -5.57 25.96 -3.84
CA ILE A 26 -6.15 25.32 -5.03
C ILE A 26 -6.87 26.36 -5.91
N GLU A 27 -7.47 27.37 -5.28
CA GLU A 27 -8.17 28.47 -5.94
C GLU A 27 -7.18 29.33 -6.76
N GLU A 28 -6.03 29.66 -6.16
CA GLU A 28 -4.95 30.38 -6.84
C GLU A 28 -4.37 29.54 -7.98
N TYR A 29 -4.13 28.26 -7.73
CA TYR A 29 -3.62 27.35 -8.76
C TYR A 29 -4.56 27.27 -9.97
N ARG A 30 -5.88 27.20 -9.72
CA ARG A 30 -6.90 27.08 -10.76
C ARG A 30 -7.13 28.39 -11.52
N SER A 31 -6.97 29.54 -10.89
CA SER A 31 -7.22 30.85 -11.53
C SER A 31 -6.31 31.12 -12.73
N ILE A 32 -5.15 30.46 -12.77
CA ILE A 32 -4.14 30.60 -13.83
C ILE A 32 -4.48 29.74 -15.05
N PHE A 33 -5.38 28.76 -14.92
CA PHE A 33 -5.62 27.81 -15.99
C PHE A 33 -6.22 28.46 -17.24
N PRO A 34 -5.84 28.01 -18.45
CA PRO A 34 -6.44 28.51 -19.68
C PRO A 34 -7.96 28.33 -19.64
N SER A 35 -8.70 29.44 -19.81
CA SER A 35 -10.16 29.46 -19.73
C SER A 35 -10.81 28.44 -20.68
N CYS A 36 -10.24 28.27 -21.87
CA CYS A 36 -10.68 27.28 -22.85
C CYS A 36 -10.64 25.84 -22.29
N LEU A 37 -9.58 25.46 -21.57
CA LEU A 37 -9.48 24.15 -20.94
C LEU A 37 -10.48 24.01 -19.79
N VAL A 38 -10.61 25.03 -18.95
CA VAL A 38 -11.54 25.04 -17.82
C VAL A 38 -12.98 24.88 -18.31
N GLN A 39 -13.40 25.68 -19.28
CA GLN A 39 -14.74 25.64 -19.85
C GLN A 39 -15.03 24.28 -20.51
N PHE A 40 -14.06 23.73 -21.25
CA PHE A 40 -14.22 22.43 -21.89
C PHE A 40 -14.42 21.31 -20.87
N TYR A 41 -13.52 21.17 -19.90
CA TYR A 41 -13.61 20.08 -18.92
C TYR A 41 -14.75 20.25 -17.92
N ASP A 42 -15.05 21.48 -17.48
CA ASP A 42 -16.23 21.75 -16.66
C ASP A 42 -17.51 21.40 -17.43
N GLY A 43 -17.62 21.79 -18.70
CA GLY A 43 -18.76 21.45 -19.55
C GLY A 43 -18.91 19.94 -19.70
N LEU A 44 -17.84 19.26 -20.11
CA LEU A 44 -17.80 17.81 -20.28
C LEU A 44 -18.24 17.07 -19.01
N LEU A 45 -17.63 17.37 -17.88
CA LEU A 45 -17.93 16.70 -16.61
C LEU A 45 -19.35 17.03 -16.14
N LYS A 46 -19.79 18.28 -16.19
CA LYS A 46 -21.16 18.66 -15.82
C LYS A 46 -22.18 17.87 -16.64
N THR A 47 -22.03 17.79 -17.97
CA THR A 47 -22.93 17.03 -18.83
C THR A 47 -22.96 15.54 -18.48
N LEU A 48 -21.80 14.92 -18.22
CA LEU A 48 -21.71 13.52 -17.81
C LEU A 48 -22.38 13.27 -16.44
N TYR A 49 -22.16 14.16 -15.48
CA TYR A 49 -22.75 14.04 -14.16
C TYR A 49 -24.26 14.29 -14.17
N GLU A 50 -24.74 15.24 -14.96
CA GLU A 50 -26.17 15.52 -15.14
C GLU A 50 -26.91 14.37 -15.81
N THR A 51 -26.33 13.78 -16.88
CA THR A 51 -26.92 12.61 -17.54
C THR A 51 -27.00 11.41 -16.59
N LYS A 52 -25.92 11.11 -15.87
CA LYS A 52 -25.90 10.07 -14.84
C LYS A 52 -26.91 10.35 -13.72
N LYS A 53 -27.04 11.61 -13.30
CA LYS A 53 -28.01 12.02 -12.28
C LYS A 53 -29.44 11.79 -12.73
N LYS A 54 -29.82 12.11 -13.98
CA LYS A 54 -31.17 11.86 -14.50
C LYS A 54 -31.58 10.38 -14.33
N ILE A 55 -30.66 9.45 -14.58
CA ILE A 55 -30.91 8.01 -14.39
C ILE A 55 -31.07 7.65 -12.91
N ILE A 56 -30.16 8.12 -12.06
CA ILE A 56 -30.20 7.85 -10.61
C ILE A 56 -31.46 8.44 -9.96
N ASP A 57 -31.86 9.65 -10.35
CA ASP A 57 -33.04 10.33 -9.83
C ASP A 57 -34.32 9.58 -10.18
N ARG A 58 -34.43 9.02 -11.39
CA ARG A 58 -35.55 8.12 -11.77
C ARG A 58 -35.62 6.92 -10.83
N GLN A 59 -34.49 6.25 -10.57
CA GLN A 59 -34.43 5.11 -9.65
C GLN A 59 -34.76 5.49 -8.20
N ARG A 60 -34.30 6.67 -7.74
CA ARG A 60 -34.59 7.17 -6.39
C ARG A 60 -36.07 7.51 -6.21
N LYS A 61 -36.70 8.13 -7.21
CA LYS A 61 -38.15 8.39 -7.22
C LYS A 61 -38.95 7.10 -7.07
N TYR A 62 -38.61 6.06 -7.84
CA TYR A 62 -39.23 4.73 -7.72
C TYR A 62 -39.09 4.16 -6.30
N ARG A 63 -37.91 4.33 -5.67
CA ARG A 63 -37.63 3.86 -4.30
C ARG A 63 -38.10 4.84 -3.20
N LYS A 64 -38.84 5.90 -3.53
CA LYS A 64 -39.27 6.97 -2.60
C LYS A 64 -38.11 7.56 -1.77
N LYS A 65 -36.91 7.65 -2.35
CA LYS A 65 -35.72 8.24 -1.72
C LYS A 65 -35.54 9.70 -2.14
N PRO A 66 -34.98 10.56 -1.27
CA PRO A 66 -34.75 11.96 -1.61
C PRO A 66 -33.73 12.10 -2.75
N LEU A 67 -33.95 13.10 -3.59
CA LEU A 67 -33.04 13.48 -4.67
C LEU A 67 -31.77 14.08 -4.06
N LYS A 68 -30.61 13.79 -4.66
CA LYS A 68 -29.33 14.35 -4.19
C LYS A 68 -28.86 15.45 -5.14
N PRO A 69 -28.45 16.63 -4.64
CA PRO A 69 -27.85 17.65 -5.49
C PRO A 69 -26.54 17.15 -6.11
N LEU A 70 -26.17 17.76 -7.24
CA LEU A 70 -24.86 17.55 -7.86
C LEU A 70 -23.79 18.16 -6.95
N ASN A 71 -22.68 17.44 -6.80
CA ASN A 71 -21.52 17.97 -6.07
C ASN A 71 -20.60 18.70 -7.06
N TYR A 72 -20.81 20.01 -7.18
CA TYR A 72 -20.00 20.85 -8.07
C TYR A 72 -18.55 20.99 -7.59
N GLU A 73 -18.31 20.99 -6.28
CA GLU A 73 -16.95 21.01 -5.72
C GLU A 73 -16.13 19.81 -6.22
N LYS A 74 -16.76 18.64 -6.30
CA LYS A 74 -16.14 17.43 -6.85
C LYS A 74 -15.78 17.58 -8.33
N ILE A 75 -16.69 18.16 -9.12
CA ILE A 75 -16.43 18.45 -10.54
C ILE A 75 -15.25 19.41 -10.66
N THR A 76 -15.22 20.48 -9.85
CA THR A 76 -14.10 21.43 -9.84
C THR A 76 -12.76 20.74 -9.55
N LYS A 77 -12.70 19.86 -8.54
CA LYS A 77 -11.48 19.11 -8.20
C LYS A 77 -11.03 18.21 -9.34
N GLN A 78 -11.95 17.55 -10.03
CA GLN A 78 -11.66 16.72 -11.19
C GLN A 78 -11.16 17.53 -12.38
N THR A 79 -11.84 18.64 -12.71
CA THR A 79 -11.37 19.57 -13.75
C THR A 79 -9.96 20.04 -13.44
N THR A 80 -9.70 20.44 -12.20
CA THR A 80 -8.37 20.90 -11.77
C THR A 80 -7.32 19.82 -11.98
N PHE A 81 -7.64 18.57 -11.62
CA PHE A 81 -6.76 17.43 -11.84
C PHE A 81 -6.46 17.22 -13.32
N PHE A 82 -7.47 17.12 -14.18
CA PHE A 82 -7.27 16.84 -15.61
C PHE A 82 -6.43 17.92 -16.29
N ILE A 83 -6.73 19.19 -16.02
CA ILE A 83 -5.97 20.31 -16.58
C ILE A 83 -4.52 20.26 -16.12
N SER A 84 -4.27 19.93 -14.86
CA SER A 84 -2.91 19.77 -14.34
C SER A 84 -2.10 18.71 -15.11
N ILE A 85 -2.72 17.56 -15.40
CA ILE A 85 -2.08 16.50 -16.20
C ILE A 85 -1.77 17.00 -17.62
N ILE A 86 -2.72 17.69 -18.25
CA ILE A 86 -2.56 18.21 -19.62
C ILE A 86 -1.45 19.24 -19.69
N LEU A 87 -1.42 20.19 -18.74
CA LEU A 87 -0.36 21.21 -18.68
C LEU A 87 1.01 20.56 -18.49
N ASN A 88 1.11 19.52 -17.67
CA ASN A 88 2.36 18.79 -17.47
C ASN A 88 2.82 18.03 -18.73
N ILE A 89 1.88 17.48 -19.52
CA ILE A 89 2.20 16.82 -20.80
C ILE A 89 2.60 17.86 -21.86
N ALA A 90 1.85 18.96 -21.97
CA ALA A 90 2.04 19.99 -22.98
C ALA A 90 3.32 20.82 -22.74
N PHE A 91 3.67 21.09 -21.49
CA PHE A 91 4.82 21.91 -21.11
C PHE A 91 5.91 21.08 -20.44
N LYS A 92 6.61 20.28 -21.24
CA LYS A 92 7.76 19.51 -20.78
C LYS A 92 8.78 20.39 -20.05
N GLY A 93 9.21 19.93 -18.87
CA GLY A 93 10.18 20.63 -18.02
C GLY A 93 9.58 21.67 -17.07
N TRP A 94 8.28 21.96 -17.14
CA TRP A 94 7.61 22.78 -16.12
C TRP A 94 7.30 21.92 -14.90
N LYS A 95 7.57 22.44 -13.71
CA LYS A 95 7.37 21.72 -12.44
C LYS A 95 5.94 21.88 -11.95
N ILE A 96 4.95 21.58 -12.80
CA ILE A 96 3.51 21.72 -12.46
C ILE A 96 3.23 21.03 -11.12
N TRP A 97 2.65 21.80 -10.20
CA TRP A 97 2.59 21.45 -8.78
C TRP A 97 1.92 20.10 -8.52
N LEU A 98 0.71 19.88 -9.04
CA LEU A 98 -0.07 18.68 -8.72
C LEU A 98 0.58 17.38 -9.27
N PRO A 99 0.96 17.27 -10.56
CA PRO A 99 1.59 16.06 -11.09
C PRO A 99 2.96 15.80 -10.45
N ARG A 100 3.73 16.85 -10.14
CA ARG A 100 4.99 16.73 -9.41
C ARG A 100 4.79 16.21 -7.99
N THR A 101 3.78 16.72 -7.29
CA THR A 101 3.43 16.26 -5.94
C THR A 101 3.03 14.79 -5.97
N MET A 102 2.17 14.38 -6.92
CA MET A 102 1.80 12.97 -7.08
C MET A 102 3.00 12.08 -7.40
N ALA A 103 3.89 12.50 -8.31
CA ALA A 103 5.10 11.75 -8.61
C ALA A 103 5.99 11.57 -7.37
N SER A 104 6.05 12.56 -6.48
CA SER A 104 6.74 12.45 -5.20
C SER A 104 6.04 11.48 -4.23
N LEU A 105 4.70 11.48 -4.19
CA LEU A 105 3.93 10.53 -3.37
C LEU A 105 4.14 9.09 -3.84
N CYS A 106 4.14 8.84 -5.16
CA CYS A 106 4.39 7.51 -5.73
C CYS A 106 5.76 6.93 -5.34
N ARG A 107 6.76 7.78 -5.09
CA ARG A 107 8.12 7.33 -4.72
C ARG A 107 8.28 7.02 -3.23
N LYS A 108 7.30 7.36 -2.39
CA LYS A 108 7.35 7.15 -0.94
C LYS A 108 6.27 6.14 -0.52
N PRO A 109 6.62 4.86 -0.27
CA PRO A 109 5.64 3.82 0.08
C PRO A 109 4.72 4.21 1.26
N LYS A 110 5.27 4.89 2.27
CA LYS A 110 4.53 5.38 3.44
C LYS A 110 3.42 6.39 3.11
N LEU A 111 3.43 7.00 1.91
CA LEU A 111 2.47 8.01 1.47
C LEU A 111 1.51 7.50 0.38
N LEU A 112 1.51 6.20 0.08
CA LEU A 112 0.58 5.61 -0.89
C LEU A 112 -0.88 5.79 -0.49
N SER A 113 -1.18 5.78 0.81
CA SER A 113 -2.53 6.09 1.33
C SER A 113 -2.97 7.52 0.98
N SER A 114 -2.05 8.49 1.05
CA SER A 114 -2.32 9.88 0.64
C SER A 114 -2.55 9.99 -0.86
N LEU A 115 -1.77 9.29 -1.68
CA LEU A 115 -1.99 9.21 -3.13
C LEU A 115 -3.37 8.62 -3.44
N GLN A 116 -3.73 7.51 -2.80
CA GLN A 116 -5.04 6.90 -2.93
C GLN A 116 -6.16 7.88 -2.56
N GLY A 117 -6.00 8.63 -1.46
CA GLY A 117 -6.95 9.66 -1.05
C GLY A 117 -7.16 10.74 -2.12
N ILE A 118 -6.08 11.20 -2.77
CA ILE A 118 -6.18 12.16 -3.89
C ILE A 118 -6.98 11.53 -5.05
N LEU A 119 -6.64 10.30 -5.45
CA LEU A 119 -7.28 9.60 -6.57
C LEU A 119 -8.76 9.30 -6.32
N GLU A 120 -9.14 9.01 -5.08
CA GLU A 120 -10.54 8.81 -4.66
C GLU A 120 -11.34 10.11 -4.71
N VAL A 121 -10.76 11.24 -4.28
CA VAL A 121 -11.42 12.55 -4.37
C VAL A 121 -11.75 12.89 -5.82
N VAL A 122 -10.85 12.59 -6.76
CA VAL A 122 -11.06 12.81 -8.19
C VAL A 122 -11.80 11.66 -8.90
N ASN A 123 -12.22 10.62 -8.18
CA ASN A 123 -12.94 9.45 -8.74
C ASN A 123 -12.22 8.76 -9.91
N ILE A 124 -10.89 8.68 -9.87
CA ILE A 124 -10.14 7.91 -10.87
C ILE A 124 -10.10 6.42 -10.50
N THR A 125 -10.17 6.12 -9.22
CA THR A 125 -10.24 4.75 -8.72
C THR A 125 -11.65 4.20 -8.89
N SER A 126 -11.77 3.07 -9.59
CA SER A 126 -13.03 2.31 -9.71
C SER A 126 -13.41 1.62 -8.40
N HIS A 127 -12.42 1.34 -7.55
CA HIS A 127 -12.55 0.56 -6.35
C HIS A 127 -12.17 1.37 -5.11
N SER A 128 -12.94 1.21 -4.05
CA SER A 128 -12.61 1.79 -2.74
C SER A 128 -11.48 1.00 -2.10
N GLN A 129 -10.76 1.62 -1.17
CA GLN A 129 -9.78 0.90 -0.35
C GLN A 129 -10.36 -0.35 0.32
N ARG A 130 -11.64 -0.34 0.70
CA ARG A 130 -12.34 -1.53 1.25
C ARG A 130 -12.42 -2.67 0.24
N HIS A 131 -12.65 -2.36 -1.04
CA HIS A 131 -12.70 -3.38 -2.08
C HIS A 131 -11.34 -4.04 -2.29
N GLU A 132 -10.27 -3.26 -2.39
CA GLU A 132 -8.89 -3.80 -2.51
C GLU A 132 -8.53 -4.69 -1.32
N ARG A 133 -8.90 -4.27 -0.11
CA ARG A 133 -8.71 -5.07 1.12
C ARG A 133 -9.51 -6.38 1.12
N ASN A 134 -10.74 -6.35 0.62
CA ASN A 134 -11.54 -7.57 0.48
C ASN A 134 -10.90 -8.53 -0.53
N LEU A 135 -10.39 -8.01 -1.65
CA LEU A 135 -9.66 -8.82 -2.63
C LEU A 135 -8.38 -9.42 -2.03
N GLU A 136 -7.65 -8.67 -1.21
CA GLU A 136 -6.48 -9.18 -0.49
C GLU A 136 -6.84 -10.34 0.44
N LYS A 137 -7.92 -10.22 1.21
CA LYS A 137 -8.43 -11.32 2.05
C LYS A 137 -8.83 -12.54 1.24
N ILE A 138 -9.54 -12.33 0.12
CA ILE A 138 -9.94 -13.43 -0.77
C ILE A 138 -8.70 -14.11 -1.35
N ARG A 139 -7.71 -13.33 -1.82
CA ARG A 139 -6.44 -13.87 -2.32
C ARG A 139 -5.72 -14.66 -1.23
N ALA A 140 -5.63 -14.14 -0.01
CA ALA A 140 -5.00 -14.84 1.11
C ALA A 140 -5.70 -16.15 1.47
N LEU A 141 -7.03 -16.23 1.35
CA LEU A 141 -7.81 -17.45 1.60
C LEU A 141 -7.70 -18.47 0.47
N LEU A 142 -7.53 -18.02 -0.77
CA LEU A 142 -7.45 -18.88 -1.95
C LEU A 142 -6.04 -19.39 -2.23
N VAL A 143 -5.00 -18.75 -1.69
CA VAL A 143 -3.62 -19.20 -1.84
C VAL A 143 -3.39 -20.39 -0.90
N ASP A 144 -3.06 -21.54 -1.46
CA ASP A 144 -2.46 -22.64 -0.71
C ASP A 144 -0.95 -22.36 -0.56
N PRO A 145 -0.43 -22.14 0.66
CA PRO A 145 1.00 -21.93 0.86
C PRO A 145 1.84 -23.15 0.47
N THR A 146 1.26 -24.36 0.47
CA THR A 146 1.97 -25.60 0.15
C THR A 146 2.38 -25.68 -1.32
N ASP A 147 1.64 -25.04 -2.22
CA ASP A 147 1.99 -24.94 -3.65
C ASP A 147 3.34 -24.24 -3.89
N ARG A 148 3.82 -23.47 -2.91
CA ARG A 148 5.11 -22.76 -3.00
C ARG A 148 6.27 -23.52 -2.37
N ILE A 149 6.00 -24.68 -1.78
CA ILE A 149 7.01 -25.52 -1.12
C ILE A 149 7.66 -26.41 -2.19
N CYS A 150 8.99 -26.38 -2.24
CA CYS A 150 9.74 -27.30 -3.08
C CYS A 150 9.81 -28.68 -2.41
N HIS A 151 9.50 -29.73 -3.19
CA HIS A 151 9.40 -31.12 -2.73
C HIS A 151 10.51 -32.04 -3.27
N GLU A 152 11.62 -31.46 -3.74
CA GLU A 152 12.78 -32.25 -4.19
C GLU A 152 13.41 -33.04 -3.03
N LYS A 153 14.20 -34.07 -3.38
CA LYS A 153 15.03 -34.79 -2.41
C LYS A 153 16.07 -33.82 -1.81
N ASN A 154 16.46 -34.06 -0.56
CA ASN A 154 17.50 -33.30 0.17
C ASN A 154 17.17 -31.85 0.51
N ILE A 155 15.89 -31.50 0.60
CA ILE A 155 15.50 -30.20 1.11
C ILE A 155 15.37 -30.26 2.63
N TRP A 156 16.18 -29.47 3.31
CA TRP A 156 16.03 -29.20 4.73
C TRP A 156 15.06 -28.03 4.94
N ASN A 157 13.95 -28.32 5.62
CA ASN A 157 12.90 -27.35 5.91
C ASN A 157 13.08 -26.81 7.33
N LEU A 158 13.33 -25.51 7.46
CA LEU A 158 13.34 -24.81 8.74
C LEU A 158 12.06 -23.98 8.86
N GLY A 159 11.12 -24.47 9.66
CA GLY A 159 9.92 -23.73 10.03
C GLY A 159 10.18 -22.83 11.23
N ILE A 160 9.95 -21.53 11.08
CA ILE A 160 9.99 -20.57 12.18
C ILE A 160 8.56 -20.13 12.49
N ILE A 161 8.14 -20.37 13.73
CA ILE A 161 6.90 -19.83 14.28
C ILE A 161 7.31 -18.91 15.41
N ASP A 162 7.03 -17.63 15.23
CA ASP A 162 7.33 -16.62 16.24
C ASP A 162 6.11 -15.74 16.48
N ASN A 163 5.98 -15.21 17.68
CA ASN A 163 4.97 -14.20 18.00
C ASN A 163 5.66 -12.84 17.96
N VAL A 164 5.34 -12.05 16.94
CA VAL A 164 5.93 -10.72 16.75
C VAL A 164 5.03 -9.67 17.40
N ASP A 165 5.63 -8.88 18.29
CA ASP A 165 4.98 -7.77 18.96
C ASP A 165 5.09 -6.49 18.10
N PHE A 166 3.96 -5.95 17.67
CA PHE A 166 3.89 -4.66 16.98
C PHE A 166 3.48 -3.57 17.96
N LYS A 167 4.32 -2.53 18.09
CA LYS A 167 3.98 -1.27 18.76
C LYS A 167 3.13 -0.36 17.86
N GLU A 168 2.06 -0.91 17.28
CA GLU A 168 1.04 -0.13 16.57
C GLU A 168 -0.32 -0.37 17.20
N THR A 169 -0.98 0.73 17.59
CA THR A 169 -2.30 0.75 18.22
C THR A 169 -3.44 0.30 17.28
N THR A 170 -3.15 0.18 15.98
CA THR A 170 -4.14 -0.09 14.94
C THR A 170 -3.61 -1.07 13.90
N PHE A 171 -3.11 -2.22 14.34
CA PHE A 171 -2.91 -3.32 13.39
C PHE A 171 -4.29 -3.88 13.02
N GLY A 172 -4.83 -3.43 11.89
CA GLY A 172 -6.21 -3.72 11.46
C GLY A 172 -6.46 -5.15 10.95
N TYR A 173 -5.51 -6.07 11.12
CA TYR A 173 -5.57 -7.40 10.55
C TYR A 173 -5.12 -8.48 11.54
N GLY A 174 -6.03 -9.43 11.80
CA GLY A 174 -5.78 -10.77 12.33
C GLY A 174 -4.59 -10.94 13.26
N ASN A 175 -4.77 -10.63 14.54
CA ASN A 175 -4.40 -11.43 15.70
C ASN A 175 -4.63 -10.61 16.99
N ILE A 176 -4.55 -11.29 18.13
CA ILE A 176 -5.00 -10.88 19.46
C ILE A 176 -4.45 -9.49 19.83
N PHE A 177 -5.35 -8.53 19.95
CA PHE A 177 -5.04 -7.20 20.49
C PHE A 177 -5.00 -7.27 22.02
N ASP A 178 -3.85 -7.00 22.62
CA ASP A 178 -3.76 -6.87 24.07
C ASP A 178 -4.14 -5.44 24.48
N ALA A 179 -5.40 -5.28 24.86
CA ALA A 179 -5.96 -4.01 25.30
C ALA A 179 -5.28 -3.46 26.58
N VAL A 180 -4.62 -4.30 27.37
CA VAL A 180 -3.95 -3.90 28.61
C VAL A 180 -2.57 -3.31 28.33
N ARG A 181 -1.85 -3.85 27.34
CA ARG A 181 -0.49 -3.41 26.98
C ARG A 181 -0.42 -2.44 25.79
N GLY A 182 -1.52 -2.26 25.05
CA GLY A 182 -1.59 -1.37 23.89
C GLY A 182 -0.77 -1.84 22.69
N ASN A 183 -0.39 -3.13 22.67
CA ASN A 183 0.40 -3.76 21.62
C ASN A 183 -0.46 -4.76 20.85
N SER A 184 -0.17 -4.89 19.56
CA SER A 184 -0.80 -5.89 18.69
C SER A 184 0.18 -7.05 18.50
N HIS A 185 -0.25 -8.29 18.72
CA HIS A 185 0.57 -9.46 18.48
C HIS A 185 0.21 -10.08 17.14
N ALA A 186 1.19 -10.46 16.31
CA ALA A 186 0.92 -11.32 15.16
C ALA A 186 1.84 -12.54 15.16
N THR A 187 1.26 -13.72 14.98
CA THR A 187 2.03 -14.95 14.79
C THR A 187 2.62 -14.95 13.39
N LEU A 188 3.94 -14.81 13.31
CA LEU A 188 4.73 -15.00 12.11
C LEU A 188 4.95 -16.49 11.90
N ARG A 189 4.62 -16.99 10.70
CA ARG A 189 4.95 -18.34 10.26
C ARG A 189 5.78 -18.22 8.99
N MET A 190 7.05 -18.62 9.06
CA MET A 190 7.98 -18.61 7.93
C MET A 190 8.52 -20.03 7.70
N LEU A 191 8.72 -20.39 6.44
CA LEU A 191 9.38 -21.64 6.04
C LEU A 191 10.61 -21.28 5.21
N PHE A 192 11.78 -21.69 5.68
CA PHE A 192 13.02 -21.61 4.92
C PHE A 192 13.33 -22.99 4.36
N GLN A 193 13.63 -23.06 3.07
CA GLN A 193 14.03 -24.30 2.41
C GLN A 193 15.48 -24.18 1.97
N TYR A 194 16.30 -25.14 2.39
CA TYR A 194 17.70 -25.23 2.02
C TYR A 194 17.97 -26.57 1.35
N GLN A 195 18.48 -26.54 0.12
CA GLN A 195 18.89 -27.76 -0.58
C GLN A 195 20.27 -28.18 -0.07
N LEU A 196 20.33 -29.35 0.57
CA LEU A 196 21.58 -29.92 1.06
C LEU A 196 22.37 -30.53 -0.11
N PRO A 197 23.71 -30.40 -0.11
CA PRO A 197 24.56 -30.90 -1.19
C PRO A 197 24.58 -32.44 -1.29
N ASN A 198 24.34 -33.15 -0.19
CA ASN A 198 24.29 -34.62 -0.12
C ASN A 198 23.00 -35.08 0.56
N GLU A 199 22.57 -36.32 0.28
CA GLU A 199 21.48 -36.95 1.03
C GLU A 199 21.85 -37.02 2.51
N LEU A 200 20.95 -36.58 3.39
CA LEU A 200 21.13 -36.78 4.82
C LEU A 200 21.19 -38.29 5.06
N PRO A 201 22.17 -38.80 5.84
CA PRO A 201 22.09 -40.18 6.30
C PRO A 201 20.74 -40.36 7.01
N GLU A 202 20.12 -41.54 6.86
CA GLU A 202 18.92 -41.88 7.62
C GLU A 202 19.14 -41.45 9.06
N ILE A 203 18.32 -40.52 9.54
CA ILE A 203 18.29 -40.19 10.95
C ILE A 203 17.76 -41.46 11.60
N ILE A 204 18.68 -42.32 12.02
CA ILE A 204 18.38 -43.39 12.96
C ILE A 204 17.75 -42.65 14.12
N GLU A 205 16.45 -42.79 14.32
CA GLU A 205 15.84 -42.48 15.60
C GLU A 205 16.60 -43.36 16.59
N ILE A 206 17.62 -42.78 17.21
CA ILE A 206 18.27 -43.41 18.35
C ILE A 206 17.14 -43.51 19.35
N GLN A 207 16.56 -44.70 19.46
CA GLN A 207 15.76 -45.11 20.59
C GLN A 207 16.71 -45.13 21.78
N ASP A 208 17.05 -43.93 22.25
CA ASP A 208 17.79 -43.74 23.47
C ASP A 208 16.82 -44.19 24.57
N GLU A 209 16.96 -45.45 25.02
CA GLU A 209 16.21 -46.02 26.15
C GLU A 209 16.36 -45.15 27.41
N ASN A 210 17.39 -44.30 27.44
CA ASN A 210 17.52 -43.21 28.37
C ASN A 210 16.85 -41.97 27.81
N LYS A 211 15.64 -41.66 28.32
CA LYS A 211 14.88 -40.41 28.14
C LYS A 211 15.79 -39.17 28.28
N GLN A 212 16.55 -38.82 27.25
CA GLN A 212 17.19 -37.52 27.17
C GLN A 212 16.05 -36.52 27.05
N LYS A 213 15.96 -35.60 28.01
CA LYS A 213 14.92 -34.57 27.94
C LYS A 213 15.13 -33.80 26.63
N LEU A 214 14.09 -33.80 25.77
CA LEU A 214 14.06 -33.05 24.51
C LEU A 214 14.40 -31.56 24.72
N PHE A 215 14.15 -31.05 25.93
CA PHE A 215 14.52 -29.72 26.39
C PHE A 215 15.19 -29.79 27.77
N GLY A 216 16.32 -29.10 27.93
CA GLY A 216 17.10 -29.05 29.16
C GLY A 216 18.53 -29.58 28.99
N GLN A 217 19.28 -29.66 30.09
CA GLN A 217 20.65 -30.20 30.05
C GLN A 217 20.63 -31.70 29.72
N ASN A 218 21.19 -32.06 28.57
CA ASN A 218 21.62 -33.42 28.25
C ASN A 218 23.13 -33.60 28.53
N ASN A 219 23.61 -34.86 28.52
CA ASN A 219 25.01 -35.16 28.84
C ASN A 219 26.00 -34.34 27.99
N PHE A 220 25.70 -34.13 26.70
CA PHE A 220 26.54 -33.33 25.81
C PHE A 220 26.60 -31.85 26.24
N SER A 221 25.46 -31.23 26.53
CA SER A 221 25.38 -29.84 26.99
C SER A 221 26.03 -29.65 28.35
N GLN A 222 25.95 -30.64 29.24
CA GLN A 222 26.58 -30.61 30.56
C GLN A 222 28.10 -30.73 30.46
N GLN A 223 28.60 -31.63 29.60
CA GLN A 223 30.03 -31.72 29.29
C GLN A 223 30.55 -30.43 28.67
N THR A 224 29.82 -29.87 27.71
CA THR A 224 30.18 -28.60 27.05
C THR A 224 30.22 -27.45 28.05
N PHE A 225 29.23 -27.36 28.95
CA PHE A 225 29.17 -26.36 30.00
C PHE A 225 30.34 -26.49 30.99
N ASN A 226 30.69 -27.71 31.38
CA ASN A 226 31.82 -27.98 32.28
C ASN A 226 33.16 -27.59 31.63
N ILE A 227 33.34 -27.89 30.35
CA ILE A 227 34.54 -27.46 29.58
C ILE A 227 34.61 -25.94 29.57
N PHE A 228 33.51 -25.26 29.22
CA PHE A 228 33.44 -23.80 29.19
C PHE A 228 33.78 -23.16 30.53
N ASN A 229 33.25 -23.68 31.63
CA ASN A 229 33.56 -23.19 32.97
C ASN A 229 35.02 -23.44 33.34
N SER A 230 35.60 -24.59 32.99
CA SER A 230 37.02 -24.84 33.27
C SER A 230 37.95 -23.88 32.54
N VAL A 231 37.60 -23.53 31.29
CA VAL A 231 38.35 -22.52 30.52
C VAL A 231 38.18 -21.14 31.15
N PHE A 232 36.98 -20.80 31.60
CA PHE A 232 36.71 -19.51 32.24
C PHE A 232 37.45 -19.35 33.57
N GLU A 233 37.46 -20.38 34.41
CA GLU A 233 38.24 -20.43 35.66
C GLU A 233 39.74 -20.25 35.40
N GLN A 234 40.28 -20.92 34.38
CA GLN A 234 41.69 -20.79 33.99
C GLN A 234 42.07 -19.41 33.47
N LEU A 235 41.11 -18.65 32.92
CA LEU A 235 41.33 -17.30 32.42
C LEU A 235 41.16 -16.22 33.51
N LEU A 236 40.57 -16.56 34.65
CA LEU A 236 40.35 -15.65 35.79
C LEU A 236 41.48 -15.71 36.85
N THR A 237 42.37 -16.68 36.75
CA THR A 237 43.65 -16.79 37.51
C THR A 237 44.81 -16.21 36.73
#